data_AF-A0A941DS39-F1
#
_entry.id   AF-A0A941DS39-F1
#
_cell.length_a   1.000
_cell.length_b   1.000
_cell.length_c   1.000
_cell.angle_alpha   90.00
_cell.angle_beta   90.00
_cell.angle_gamma   90.00
#
_symmetry.space_group_name_H-M   'P 1'
#
loop_
_entity.id
_entity.type
_entity.pdbx_description
1 polymer ?
#
loop_
_entity_poly.entity_id
_entity_poly.type
_entity_poly.pdbx_seq_one_letter_code
_entity_poly.pdbx_strand_id
1 'polypeptide(L)'
;DRLWHTSSVFFHSPMHEYAERLSALLPEPLKVIFLVNSGSEANDLAMVMARAYSNHTDIISFRGAYHGCSPYTLGLTNVGIYKMKVPSTIACR
;
A
#
# COMPACT_ATOMS: atom_id res chain seq x y z
N ASP A 1 -22.27 -18.71 -17.65
CA ASP A 1 -21.64 -18.75 -16.31
C ASP A 1 -20.43 -17.83 -16.25
N ARG A 2 -20.59 -16.65 -15.64
CA ARG A 2 -19.50 -15.67 -15.49
C ARG A 2 -19.20 -15.58 -14.00
N LEU A 3 -17.96 -15.88 -13.63
CA LEU A 3 -17.47 -15.77 -12.26
C LEU A 3 -17.47 -14.29 -11.86
N TRP A 4 -18.12 -13.94 -10.74
CA TRP A 4 -18.27 -12.54 -10.31
C TRP A 4 -17.20 -12.07 -9.31
N HIS A 5 -16.56 -13.00 -8.61
CA HIS A 5 -15.55 -12.69 -7.62
C HIS A 5 -14.62 -13.90 -7.41
N THR A 6 -13.33 -13.67 -7.26
CA THR A 6 -12.33 -14.68 -6.91
C THR A 6 -11.46 -14.22 -5.76
N SER A 7 -11.39 -15.06 -4.73
CA SER A 7 -10.33 -15.10 -3.72
C SER A 7 -8.94 -14.84 -4.30
N SER A 8 -8.19 -13.81 -3.88
CA SER A 8 -6.72 -13.76 -4.11
C SER A 8 -5.96 -14.85 -3.33
N VAL A 9 -6.64 -15.55 -2.41
CA VAL A 9 -6.11 -16.69 -1.66
C VAL A 9 -6.05 -17.97 -2.52
N PHE A 10 -6.89 -18.07 -3.55
CA PHE A 10 -6.95 -19.26 -4.41
C PHE A 10 -6.25 -19.00 -5.73
N PHE A 11 -5.74 -20.06 -6.35
CA PHE A 11 -5.14 -19.93 -7.67
C PHE A 11 -6.19 -19.55 -8.72
N HIS A 12 -5.86 -18.55 -9.53
CA HIS A 12 -6.64 -18.13 -10.70
C HIS A 12 -5.67 -17.70 -11.82
N SER A 13 -5.80 -18.27 -13.02
CA SER A 13 -4.94 -17.92 -14.16
C SER A 13 -4.92 -16.41 -14.46
N PRO A 14 -6.08 -15.70 -14.47
CA PRO A 14 -6.10 -14.30 -14.88
C PRO A 14 -5.25 -13.35 -14.01
N MET A 15 -5.25 -13.47 -12.68
CA MET A 15 -4.36 -12.57 -11.91
C MET A 15 -2.90 -12.98 -11.98
N HIS A 16 -2.57 -14.26 -12.24
CA HIS A 16 -1.18 -14.68 -12.42
C HIS A 16 -0.61 -14.07 -13.71
N GLU A 17 -1.34 -14.21 -14.82
CA GLU A 17 -0.99 -13.58 -16.10
C GLU A 17 -0.90 -12.05 -15.97
N TYR A 18 -1.81 -11.44 -15.20
CA TYR A 18 -1.74 -10.01 -14.91
C TYR A 18 -0.48 -9.63 -14.12
N ALA A 19 -0.13 -10.40 -13.09
CA ALA A 19 1.07 -10.16 -12.29
C ALA A 19 2.36 -10.30 -13.12
N GLU A 20 2.44 -11.29 -14.01
CA GLU A 20 3.57 -11.45 -14.94
C GLU A 20 3.70 -10.29 -15.92
N ARG A 21 2.58 -9.85 -16.52
CA ARG A 21 2.58 -8.69 -17.41
C ARG A 21 2.96 -7.41 -16.69
N LEU A 22 2.51 -7.24 -15.44
CA LEU A 22 2.82 -6.07 -14.64
C LEU A 22 4.30 -6.05 -14.23
N SER A 23 4.86 -7.17 -13.78
CA SER A 23 6.27 -7.25 -13.38
C SER A 23 7.22 -6.99 -14.56
N ALA A 24 6.85 -7.42 -15.78
CA ALA A 24 7.62 -7.14 -16.99
C ALA A 24 7.74 -5.64 -17.35
N LEU A 25 6.89 -4.77 -16.77
CA LEU A 25 6.94 -3.31 -16.95
C LEU A 25 7.79 -2.59 -15.88
N LEU A 26 8.20 -3.30 -14.83
CA LEU A 26 8.99 -2.73 -13.74
C LEU A 26 10.49 -2.85 -14.02
N PRO A 27 11.32 -1.92 -13.51
CA PRO A 27 12.77 -2.06 -13.61
C PRO A 27 13.26 -3.19 -12.70
N GLU A 28 14.33 -3.88 -13.11
CA GLU A 28 15.04 -4.81 -12.24
C GLU A 28 15.53 -4.11 -10.95
N PRO A 29 15.47 -4.75 -9.77
CA PRO A 29 15.14 -6.16 -9.51
C PRO A 29 13.65 -6.42 -9.16
N LEU A 30 12.73 -5.51 -9.48
CA LEU A 30 11.33 -5.58 -9.03
C LEU A 30 10.54 -6.64 -9.82
N LYS A 31 10.28 -7.79 -9.18
CA LYS A 31 9.62 -8.95 -9.83
C LYS A 31 8.45 -9.58 -9.07
N VAL A 32 8.17 -9.12 -7.84
CA VAL A 32 7.12 -9.69 -6.98
C VAL A 32 5.97 -8.71 -6.88
N ILE A 33 4.74 -9.17 -7.13
CA ILE A 33 3.52 -8.37 -7.10
C ILE A 33 2.61 -8.84 -5.96
N PHE A 34 2.27 -7.92 -5.05
CA PHE A 34 1.21 -8.09 -4.06
C PHE A 34 0.00 -7.24 -4.48
N LEU A 35 -1.12 -7.89 -4.75
CA LEU A 35 -2.36 -7.21 -5.15
C LEU A 35 -3.18 -6.84 -3.92
N VAL A 36 -3.65 -5.60 -3.89
CA VAL A 36 -4.50 -5.01 -2.85
C VAL A 36 -5.61 -4.19 -3.50
N ASN A 37 -6.60 -3.77 -2.73
CA ASN A 37 -7.83 -3.15 -3.25
C ASN A 37 -7.70 -1.64 -3.46
N SER A 38 -6.66 -0.99 -2.90
CA SER A 38 -6.46 0.44 -3.03
C SER A 38 -5.00 0.87 -2.90
N GLY A 39 -4.70 2.10 -3.32
CA GLY A 39 -3.39 2.71 -3.09
C GLY A 39 -3.08 2.96 -1.61
N SER A 40 -4.09 3.18 -0.76
CA SER A 40 -3.87 3.30 0.69
C SER A 40 -3.42 1.97 1.29
N GLU A 41 -4.08 0.86 0.92
CA GLU A 41 -3.65 -0.48 1.33
C GLU A 41 -2.26 -0.84 0.81
N ALA A 42 -1.92 -0.40 -0.41
CA ALA A 42 -0.61 -0.63 -1.00
C ALA A 42 0.50 0.05 -0.18
N ASN A 43 0.26 1.31 0.21
CA ASN A 43 1.20 2.05 1.05
C ASN A 43 1.25 1.50 2.49
N ASP A 44 0.13 1.04 3.05
CA ASP A 44 0.11 0.36 4.36
C ASP A 44 0.96 -0.90 4.35
N LEU A 45 0.80 -1.75 3.34
CA LEU A 45 1.63 -2.94 3.17
C LEU A 45 3.10 -2.58 2.94
N ALA A 46 3.39 -1.54 2.15
CA ALA A 46 4.76 -1.06 1.92
C ALA A 46 5.43 -0.61 3.22
N MET A 47 4.72 0.12 4.09
CA MET A 47 5.23 0.50 5.41
C MET A 47 5.54 -0.74 6.26
N VAL A 48 4.63 -1.72 6.30
CA VAL A 48 4.83 -2.96 7.07
C VAL A 48 6.07 -3.70 6.56
N MET A 49 6.21 -3.86 5.23
CA MET A 49 7.37 -4.52 4.62
C MET A 49 8.69 -3.77 4.91
N ALA A 50 8.69 -2.45 4.78
CA ALA A 50 9.88 -1.63 5.06
C ALA A 50 10.34 -1.77 6.51
N ARG A 51 9.40 -1.74 7.47
CA ARG A 51 9.71 -1.92 8.90
C ARG A 51 10.16 -3.35 9.20
N ALA A 52 9.51 -4.36 8.63
CA ALA A 52 9.90 -5.75 8.81
C ALA A 52 11.32 -6.04 8.29
N TYR A 53 11.69 -5.42 7.16
CA TYR A 53 13.01 -5.56 6.58
C TYR A 53 14.10 -4.77 7.34
N SER A 54 13.81 -3.51 7.69
CA SER A 54 14.81 -2.61 8.29
C SER A 54 14.86 -2.66 9.82
N ASN A 55 13.85 -3.22 10.48
CA ASN A 55 13.62 -3.17 11.92
C ASN A 55 13.56 -1.75 12.51
N HIS A 56 13.25 -0.74 11.69
CA HIS A 56 13.06 0.64 12.11
C HIS A 56 11.58 1.02 12.09
N THR A 57 11.18 1.94 12.98
CA THR A 57 9.78 2.43 13.05
C THR A 57 9.54 3.69 12.24
N ASP A 58 10.59 4.49 12.05
CA ASP A 58 10.50 5.82 11.47
C ASP A 58 10.32 5.76 9.95
N ILE A 59 9.50 6.67 9.43
CA ILE A 59 9.23 6.82 7.99
C ILE A 59 9.27 8.30 7.66
N ILE A 60 9.99 8.64 6.59
CA ILE A 60 10.14 10.01 6.11
C ILE A 60 9.22 10.23 4.91
N SER A 61 8.44 11.31 4.91
CA SER A 61 7.61 11.73 3.77
C SER A 61 7.88 13.19 3.38
N PHE A 62 7.62 13.51 2.11
CA PHE A 62 7.82 14.86 1.59
C PHE A 62 6.64 15.77 1.85
N ARG A 63 6.90 17.08 1.95
CA ARG A 63 5.85 18.09 1.94
C ARG A 63 5.09 18.05 0.62
N GLY A 64 3.77 18.02 0.68
CA GLY A 64 2.90 17.90 -0.50
C GLY A 64 2.71 16.46 -1.01
N ALA A 65 3.25 15.44 -0.33
CA ALA A 65 3.04 14.04 -0.72
C ALA A 65 1.65 13.54 -0.29
N TYR A 66 1.03 12.72 -1.13
CA TYR A 66 -0.23 12.03 -0.82
C TYR A 66 0.00 10.53 -0.83
N HIS A 67 -0.27 9.87 0.30
CA HIS A 67 -0.07 8.44 0.47
C HIS A 67 -1.36 7.69 0.82
N GLY A 68 -2.50 8.38 0.93
CA GLY A 68 -3.78 7.77 1.24
C GLY A 68 -4.47 8.41 2.44
N CYS A 69 -5.62 7.82 2.79
CA CYS A 69 -6.51 8.28 3.85
C CYS A 69 -6.76 7.21 4.94
N SER A 70 -6.03 6.09 4.91
CA SER A 70 -6.09 5.10 5.99
C SER A 70 -5.40 5.64 7.25
N PRO A 71 -5.72 5.13 8.46
CA PRO A 71 -5.09 5.61 9.70
C PRO A 71 -3.56 5.59 9.69
N TYR A 72 -2.94 4.61 9.01
CA TYR A 72 -1.50 4.50 8.90
C TYR A 72 -0.93 5.42 7.81
N THR A 73 -1.56 5.51 6.63
CA THR A 73 -1.11 6.40 5.54
C THR A 73 -1.34 7.89 5.80
N LEU A 74 -2.31 8.25 6.65
CA LEU A 74 -2.61 9.65 7.01
C LEU A 74 -1.40 10.36 7.65
N GLY A 75 -0.57 9.63 8.40
CA GLY A 75 0.67 10.17 8.97
C GLY A 75 1.70 10.55 7.91
N LEU A 76 1.67 9.89 6.74
CA LEU A 76 2.56 10.16 5.62
C LEU A 76 2.01 11.22 4.66
N THR A 77 0.69 11.35 4.56
CA THR A 77 0.03 12.36 3.71
C THR A 77 0.26 13.77 4.25
N ASN A 78 0.93 14.60 3.44
CA ASN A 78 1.29 15.98 3.76
C ASN A 78 0.70 16.99 2.75
N VAL A 79 -0.52 16.71 2.28
CA VAL A 79 -1.34 17.62 1.48
C VAL A 79 -2.50 18.10 2.35
N GLY A 80 -2.59 19.43 2.55
CA GLY A 80 -3.48 20.02 3.57
C GLY A 80 -4.95 19.61 3.45
N ILE A 81 -5.50 19.54 2.25
CA ILE A 81 -6.91 19.17 2.02
C ILE A 81 -7.22 17.70 2.35
N TYR A 82 -6.21 16.83 2.37
CA TYR A 82 -6.34 15.40 2.70
C TYR A 82 -5.85 15.08 4.11
N LYS A 83 -5.38 16.09 4.87
CA LYS A 83 -4.89 15.90 6.23
C LYS A 83 -6.06 15.99 7.21
N MET A 84 -6.71 14.85 7.41
CA MET A 84 -7.84 14.76 8.35
C MET A 84 -7.36 14.84 9.81
N LYS A 85 -8.07 15.63 10.61
CA LYS A 85 -7.89 15.65 12.07
C LYS A 85 -8.73 14.54 12.68
N VAL A 86 -8.16 13.34 12.77
CA VAL A 86 -8.79 12.22 13.47
C VAL A 86 -8.37 12.20 14.93
N PRO A 87 -9.27 11.92 15.90
CA PRO A 87 -8.87 11.64 17.27
C PRO A 87 -7.91 10.44 17.30
N SER A 88 -6.68 10.64 17.75
CA SER A 88 -5.68 9.57 17.85
C SER A 88 -5.30 9.31 19.30
N THR A 89 -5.37 8.06 19.75
CA THR A 89 -4.86 7.61 21.06
C THR A 89 -3.33 7.59 21.16
N ILE A 90 -2.62 7.83 20.05
CA ILE A 90 -1.14 7.74 19.93
C ILE A 90 -0.47 9.12 20.17
N ALA A 91 -1.22 10.15 20.54
CA ALA A 91 -0.66 11.42 20.98
C ALA A 91 -1.01 11.65 22.46
N CYS A 92 0.00 11.70 23.32
CA CYS A 92 -0.14 12.38 24.61
C CYS A 92 -0.48 13.86 24.35
N ARG A 93 -1.35 14.45 25.18
CA ARG A 93 -1.72 15.86 25.10
C ARG A 93 -0.51 16.78 25.20
#